data_AF-A0A1Y4CL14-F1
#
_entry.id   AF-A0A1Y4CL14-F1
#
_cell.length_a   1.000
_cell.length_b   1.000
_cell.length_c   1.000
_cell.angle_alpha   90.00
_cell.angle_beta   90.00
_cell.angle_gamma   90.00
#
_symmetry.space_group_name_H-M   'P 1'
#
loop_
_entity.id
_entity.type
_entity.pdbx_description
1 polymer ?
#
loop_
_entity_poly.entity_id
_entity_poly.type
_entity_poly.pdbx_seq_one_letter_code
_entity_poly.pdbx_strand_id
1 'polypeptide(L)'
;MKYRALAAVLGAAAILSAGAASAEAPYTDLNALPQRAAVDYLYDTQCLTFVTGDQFHPNTVLTRGDLAQLIYNAAANMPLANPEFKDVQPGRAADAMAAVAAQGILTGYEDGSFQPDKEVTREEFAGVLYRYLQYCRLADADGEVEAYADESDVSPAELTAVQVLHSKNIMVPDDNYFRPKDGITRMEAAEVIYRLLHSDEDYVSHVQVEMQVMKCLNAEYGSAVAYFRYGTMYWEGNTLVLGIKGSPGRYLEDRIEHEVTRADAVSIRRVRLSRSDYDRILNSAVNTIVRMEGVQTYVGSIPDYVNEQVVVTVRRPVSEQTLKALNERVGAGVIRIETLAAPGKAVHVQENRSGDGEGYDVDRRGRRHDNISYSPLVDQATSNAIAYVENDVMN
;
A
#
# COMPACT_ATOMS: atom_id res chain seq x y z
N MET A 1 -6.24 -28.83 -6.17
CA MET A 1 -5.07 -28.32 -5.42
C MET A 1 -4.92 -26.87 -5.87
N LYS A 2 -5.62 -25.91 -5.25
CA LYS A 2 -5.17 -25.05 -4.14
C LYS A 2 -3.71 -24.59 -4.29
N TYR A 3 -3.44 -23.79 -5.32
CA TYR A 3 -2.27 -22.91 -5.32
C TYR A 3 -2.52 -21.83 -4.27
N ARG A 4 -1.62 -21.76 -3.29
CA ARG A 4 -1.61 -20.78 -2.20
C ARG A 4 -0.18 -20.26 -2.11
N ALA A 5 -0.08 -18.94 -2.07
CA ALA A 5 1.02 -18.14 -1.54
C ALA A 5 2.09 -17.70 -2.56
N LEU A 6 1.78 -16.59 -3.25
CA LEU A 6 2.74 -15.52 -3.50
C LEU A 6 2.24 -14.21 -2.86
N ALA A 7 2.01 -14.26 -1.54
CA ALA A 7 2.07 -13.04 -0.74
C ALA A 7 3.55 -12.68 -0.53
N ALA A 8 4.18 -12.07 -1.54
CA ALA A 8 5.45 -11.39 -1.34
C ALA A 8 5.24 -10.39 -0.19
N VAL A 9 6.08 -10.50 0.84
CA VAL A 9 5.94 -9.78 2.10
C VAL A 9 5.96 -8.27 1.84
N LEU A 10 4.78 -7.66 1.70
CA LEU A 10 4.60 -6.21 1.66
C LEU A 10 4.78 -5.68 3.08
N GLY A 11 5.98 -5.17 3.34
CA GLY A 11 6.25 -4.31 4.47
C GLY A 11 6.63 -2.94 3.94
N ALA A 12 5.65 -2.09 3.65
CA ALA A 12 5.91 -0.67 3.50
C ALA A 12 6.61 -0.19 4.78
N ALA A 13 7.85 0.27 4.66
CA ALA A 13 8.62 0.84 5.76
C ALA A 13 7.98 2.17 6.18
N ALA A 14 6.96 2.11 7.04
CA ALA A 14 6.43 3.29 7.70
C ALA A 14 7.35 3.65 8.87
N ILE A 15 8.11 4.76 8.74
CA ILE A 15 8.74 5.65 9.74
C ILE A 15 9.65 6.60 8.91
N LEU A 16 9.56 7.94 8.84
CA LEU A 16 8.94 9.03 9.61
C LEU A 16 8.77 10.29 8.73
N SER A 17 7.66 11.02 8.94
CA SER A 17 7.45 12.47 8.78
C SER A 17 7.94 13.22 7.51
N ALA A 18 7.02 13.42 6.57
CA ALA A 18 6.53 14.73 6.08
C ALA A 18 5.43 14.41 5.06
N GLY A 19 4.34 15.18 5.05
CA GLY A 19 3.15 14.89 4.27
C GLY A 19 3.46 14.54 2.81
N ALA A 20 3.30 13.27 2.46
CA ALA A 20 3.08 12.87 1.09
C ALA A 20 1.57 12.78 0.92
N ALA A 21 0.99 13.77 0.26
CA ALA A 21 -0.21 13.50 -0.50
C ALA A 21 0.11 12.30 -1.41
N SER A 22 -0.74 11.27 -1.47
CA SER A 22 -0.68 10.33 -2.60
C SER A 22 -1.10 11.12 -3.84
N ALA A 23 -0.10 11.76 -4.43
CA ALA A 23 -0.17 12.24 -5.78
C ALA A 23 -0.05 11.00 -6.67
N GLU A 24 -0.93 10.91 -7.67
CA GLU A 24 -0.67 10.14 -8.88
C GLU A 24 0.81 10.25 -9.26
N ALA A 25 1.46 9.15 -9.67
CA ALA A 25 2.89 9.19 -9.95
C ALA A 25 3.16 10.37 -10.90
N PRO A 26 4.14 11.23 -10.59
CA PRO A 26 4.27 12.56 -11.20
C PRO A 26 4.68 12.52 -12.68
N TYR A 27 4.74 11.32 -13.26
CA TYR A 27 5.31 11.05 -14.56
C TYR A 27 4.34 11.44 -15.69
N THR A 28 4.69 12.51 -16.37
CA THR A 28 3.92 13.13 -17.46
C THR A 28 4.03 12.37 -18.78
N ASP A 29 5.10 11.60 -18.97
CA ASP A 29 5.42 10.85 -20.19
C ASP A 29 4.75 9.48 -20.28
N LEU A 30 3.97 9.09 -19.27
CA LEU A 30 3.23 7.84 -19.24
C LEU A 30 1.82 7.94 -19.87
N ASN A 31 1.26 9.14 -20.02
CA ASN A 31 -0.06 9.38 -20.60
C ASN A 31 -1.13 8.35 -20.15
N ALA A 32 -2.07 7.95 -21.03
CA ALA A 32 -3.06 6.90 -20.77
C ALA A 32 -2.55 5.49 -21.13
N LEU A 33 -1.25 5.20 -20.98
CA LEU A 33 -0.71 3.87 -21.27
C LEU A 33 -1.34 2.83 -20.32
N PRO A 34 -1.80 1.67 -20.83
CA PRO A 34 -2.32 0.59 -19.98
C PRO A 34 -1.34 0.16 -18.88
N GLN A 35 -0.04 0.23 -19.17
CA GLN A 35 1.05 -0.17 -18.29
C GLN A 35 1.33 0.82 -17.15
N ARG A 36 0.70 2.00 -17.17
CA ARG A 36 0.87 3.03 -16.13
C ARG A 36 0.47 2.53 -14.74
N ALA A 37 -0.51 1.63 -14.67
CA ALA A 37 -0.93 0.97 -13.44
C ALA A 37 0.23 0.33 -12.66
N ALA A 38 1.15 -0.34 -13.37
CA ALA A 38 2.32 -0.97 -12.74
C ALA A 38 3.25 0.09 -12.14
N VAL A 39 3.43 1.20 -12.85
CA VAL A 39 4.28 2.31 -12.41
C VAL A 39 3.67 3.04 -11.21
N ASP A 40 2.36 3.34 -11.25
CA ASP A 40 1.64 3.99 -10.15
C ASP A 40 1.75 3.15 -8.87
N TYR A 41 1.54 1.83 -8.96
CA TYR A 41 1.71 0.94 -7.82
C TYR A 41 3.12 0.99 -7.25
N LEU A 42 4.14 0.83 -8.09
CA LEU A 42 5.53 0.78 -7.63
C LEU A 42 6.00 2.15 -7.11
N TYR A 43 5.38 3.24 -7.56
CA TYR A 43 5.58 4.56 -6.98
C TYR A 43 4.96 4.64 -5.57
N ASP A 44 3.71 4.24 -5.42
CA ASP A 44 2.97 4.27 -4.16
C ASP A 44 3.59 3.38 -3.09
N THR A 45 4.15 2.22 -3.47
CA THR A 45 4.88 1.32 -2.57
C THR A 45 6.35 1.70 -2.37
N GLN A 46 6.77 2.86 -2.89
CA GLN A 46 8.15 3.36 -2.81
C GLN A 46 9.19 2.40 -3.42
N CYS A 47 8.80 1.60 -4.41
CA CYS A 47 9.70 0.76 -5.19
C CYS A 47 10.50 1.56 -6.24
N LEU A 48 9.96 2.68 -6.75
CA LEU A 48 10.57 3.49 -7.82
C LEU A 48 11.46 4.66 -7.34
N THR A 49 12.10 4.56 -6.18
CA THR A 49 12.89 5.69 -5.63
C THR A 49 14.10 6.10 -6.46
N PHE A 50 14.51 5.30 -7.46
CA PHE A 50 15.57 5.65 -8.40
C PHE A 50 15.10 6.54 -9.56
N VAL A 51 13.78 6.71 -9.73
CA VAL A 51 13.19 7.57 -10.75
C VAL A 51 12.80 8.90 -10.12
N THR A 52 13.55 9.96 -10.43
CA THR A 52 13.34 11.31 -9.90
C THR A 52 12.71 12.24 -10.93
N GLY A 53 11.89 13.20 -10.49
CA GLY A 53 11.30 14.22 -11.35
C GLY A 53 9.91 13.83 -11.87
N ASP A 54 9.51 14.42 -12.99
CA ASP A 54 8.19 14.30 -13.61
C ASP A 54 8.20 13.50 -14.94
N GLN A 55 9.28 12.76 -15.21
CA GLN A 55 9.43 11.86 -16.35
C GLN A 55 9.92 10.48 -15.89
N PHE A 56 9.26 9.41 -16.34
CA PHE A 56 9.62 8.04 -16.03
C PHE A 56 10.69 7.48 -16.98
N HIS A 57 10.66 7.92 -18.25
CA HIS A 57 11.46 7.42 -19.36
C HIS A 57 11.22 5.92 -19.63
N PRO A 58 10.01 5.53 -20.09
CA PRO A 58 9.58 4.13 -20.17
C PRO A 58 10.47 3.24 -21.04
N ASN A 59 11.08 3.80 -22.08
CA ASN A 59 11.89 3.06 -23.06
C ASN A 59 13.39 3.03 -22.72
N THR A 60 13.82 3.66 -21.62
CA THR A 60 15.21 3.60 -21.18
C THR A 60 15.52 2.21 -20.64
N VAL A 61 16.64 1.62 -21.06
CA VAL A 61 17.11 0.33 -20.54
C VAL A 61 17.53 0.51 -19.08
N LEU A 62 17.14 -0.43 -18.22
CA LEU A 62 17.52 -0.42 -16.82
C LEU A 62 19.02 -0.68 -16.65
N THR A 63 19.60 0.06 -15.72
CA THR A 63 20.97 -0.18 -15.26
C THR A 63 20.98 -1.17 -14.09
N ARG A 64 22.14 -1.77 -13.81
CA ARG A 64 22.32 -2.66 -12.65
C ARG A 64 22.04 -1.96 -11.32
N GLY A 65 22.37 -0.67 -11.21
CA GLY A 65 22.07 0.16 -10.04
C GLY A 65 20.57 0.36 -9.85
N ASP A 66 19.85 0.67 -10.92
CA ASP A 66 18.38 0.82 -10.89
C ASP A 66 17.73 -0.51 -10.48
N LEU A 67 18.18 -1.64 -11.05
CA LEU A 67 17.70 -2.98 -10.69
C LEU A 67 17.96 -3.31 -9.21
N ALA A 68 19.16 -3.01 -8.70
CA ALA A 68 19.50 -3.24 -7.30
C ALA A 68 18.58 -2.47 -6.36
N GLN A 69 18.33 -1.18 -6.66
CA GLN A 69 17.42 -0.36 -5.88
C GLN A 69 15.98 -0.89 -5.93
N LEU A 70 15.53 -1.31 -7.10
CA LEU A 70 14.18 -1.84 -7.30
C LEU A 70 13.95 -3.14 -6.49
N ILE A 71 14.91 -4.07 -6.52
CA ILE A 71 14.84 -5.31 -5.73
C ILE A 71 14.95 -5.03 -4.23
N TYR A 72 15.85 -4.14 -3.84
CA TYR A 72 16.02 -3.76 -2.44
C TYR A 72 14.71 -3.17 -1.88
N ASN A 73 14.05 -2.28 -2.61
CA ASN A 73 12.78 -1.69 -2.18
C ASN A 73 11.64 -2.71 -2.18
N ALA A 74 11.62 -3.64 -3.15
CA ALA A 74 10.66 -4.74 -3.18
C ALA A 74 10.86 -5.72 -1.99
N ALA A 75 12.07 -5.80 -1.44
CA ALA A 75 12.45 -6.70 -0.36
C ALA A 75 12.35 -6.03 1.02
N ALA A 76 11.14 -5.95 1.56
CA ALA A 76 10.73 -5.20 2.76
C ALA A 76 11.53 -5.42 4.08
N ASN A 77 12.49 -6.34 4.14
CA ASN A 77 13.31 -6.61 5.33
C ASN A 77 14.75 -7.03 4.99
N MET A 78 15.27 -6.64 3.83
CA MET A 78 16.65 -6.95 3.50
C MET A 78 17.59 -6.20 4.44
N PRO A 79 18.47 -6.89 5.20
CA PRO A 79 19.40 -6.21 6.08
C PRO A 79 20.32 -5.31 5.27
N LEU A 80 20.52 -4.09 5.76
CA LEU A 80 21.60 -3.24 5.27
C LEU A 80 22.92 -3.98 5.44
N ALA A 81 23.75 -3.91 4.41
CA ALA A 81 25.08 -4.49 4.39
C ALA A 81 26.10 -3.41 4.01
N ASN A 82 27.38 -3.68 4.29
CA ASN A 82 28.45 -2.73 3.97
C ASN A 82 29.60 -3.38 3.16
N PRO A 83 29.35 -3.96 1.97
CA PRO A 83 30.38 -4.17 0.96
C PRO A 83 30.76 -2.83 0.30
N GLU A 84 32.05 -2.55 0.24
CA GLU A 84 32.60 -1.40 -0.48
C GLU A 84 32.91 -1.83 -1.93
N PHE A 85 32.12 -1.36 -2.89
CA PHE A 85 32.47 -1.46 -4.32
C PHE A 85 33.30 -0.24 -4.71
N LYS A 86 34.38 -0.46 -5.47
CA LYS A 86 35.34 0.60 -5.81
C LYS A 86 34.77 1.71 -6.71
N ASP A 87 33.68 1.41 -7.42
CA ASP A 87 33.01 2.24 -8.41
C ASP A 87 31.65 2.79 -7.93
N VAL A 88 31.31 2.58 -6.66
CA VAL A 88 30.04 3.03 -6.08
C VAL A 88 30.30 4.11 -5.03
N GLN A 89 29.68 5.28 -5.21
CA GLN A 89 29.76 6.37 -4.25
C GLN A 89 28.84 6.12 -3.04
N PRO A 90 29.27 6.42 -1.80
CA PRO A 90 28.45 6.23 -0.61
C PRO A 90 27.09 6.96 -0.70
N GLY A 91 26.03 6.32 -0.21
CA GLY A 91 24.68 6.86 -0.19
C GLY A 91 23.62 5.76 -0.28
N ARG A 92 22.35 6.15 -0.36
CA ARG A 92 21.21 5.20 -0.35
C ARG A 92 21.27 4.16 -1.47
N ALA A 93 21.73 4.54 -2.65
CA ALA A 93 21.92 3.61 -3.76
C ALA A 93 23.04 2.60 -3.48
N ALA A 94 24.12 3.03 -2.82
CA ALA A 94 25.19 2.14 -2.38
C ALA A 94 24.68 1.12 -1.38
N ASP A 95 23.88 1.56 -0.41
CA ASP A 95 23.27 0.69 0.61
C ASP A 95 22.39 -0.40 -0.01
N ALA A 96 21.59 -0.04 -1.03
CA ALA A 96 20.75 -0.99 -1.74
C ALA A 96 21.58 -2.02 -2.53
N MET A 97 22.57 -1.56 -3.31
CA MET A 97 23.50 -2.43 -4.05
C MET A 97 24.25 -3.37 -3.12
N ALA A 98 24.67 -2.84 -1.98
CA ALA A 98 25.32 -3.58 -0.92
C ALA A 98 24.46 -4.70 -0.34
N ALA A 99 23.21 -4.38 0.01
CA ALA A 99 22.28 -5.31 0.61
C ALA A 99 21.95 -6.46 -0.34
N VAL A 100 21.61 -6.18 -1.61
CA VAL A 100 21.28 -7.24 -2.59
C VAL A 100 22.49 -8.11 -2.93
N ALA A 101 23.69 -7.52 -2.95
CA ALA A 101 24.93 -8.27 -3.16
C ALA A 101 25.25 -9.20 -1.98
N ALA A 102 25.05 -8.72 -0.74
CA ALA A 102 25.30 -9.51 0.47
C ALA A 102 24.37 -10.73 0.57
N GLN A 103 23.18 -10.67 -0.02
CA GLN A 103 22.25 -11.81 -0.12
C GLN A 103 22.48 -12.69 -1.35
N GLY A 104 23.48 -12.37 -2.19
CA GLY A 104 23.77 -13.12 -3.43
C GLY A 104 22.74 -12.95 -4.54
N ILE A 105 21.85 -11.95 -4.44
CA ILE A 105 20.77 -11.73 -5.41
C ILE A 105 21.31 -11.04 -6.68
N LEU A 106 22.11 -9.98 -6.48
CA LEU A 106 22.82 -9.28 -7.53
C LEU A 106 24.24 -8.95 -7.05
N THR A 107 25.20 -9.79 -7.44
CA THR A 107 26.59 -9.67 -7.00
C THR A 107 27.38 -8.68 -7.86
N GLY A 108 28.43 -8.10 -7.27
CA GLY A 108 29.48 -7.42 -8.03
C GLY A 108 30.41 -8.41 -8.74
N TYR A 109 31.44 -7.86 -9.38
CA TYR A 109 32.45 -8.60 -10.12
C TYR A 109 33.66 -8.92 -9.26
N GLU A 110 34.45 -9.91 -9.67
CA GLU A 110 35.67 -10.35 -8.97
C GLU A 110 36.71 -9.24 -8.81
N ASP A 111 36.67 -8.22 -9.67
CA ASP A 111 37.58 -7.08 -9.63
C ASP A 111 37.20 -6.00 -8.59
N GLY A 112 36.15 -6.25 -7.79
CA GLY A 112 35.63 -5.35 -6.77
C GLY A 112 34.72 -4.23 -7.29
N SER A 113 34.31 -4.28 -8.56
CA SER A 113 33.31 -3.37 -9.14
C SER A 113 31.88 -3.90 -8.99
N PHE A 114 30.89 -3.01 -8.99
CA PHE A 114 29.47 -3.35 -9.15
C PHE A 114 28.96 -3.08 -10.58
N GLN A 115 29.54 -2.09 -11.25
CA GLN A 115 29.13 -1.51 -12.53
C GLN A 115 27.68 -1.02 -12.52
N PRO A 116 27.35 -0.02 -11.67
CA PRO A 116 25.96 0.44 -11.49
C PRO A 116 25.33 0.95 -12.77
N ASP A 117 26.09 1.59 -13.65
CA ASP A 117 25.59 2.18 -14.90
C ASP A 117 25.50 1.20 -16.07
N LYS A 118 25.95 -0.05 -15.90
CA LYS A 118 25.87 -1.05 -16.96
C LYS A 118 24.41 -1.48 -17.14
N GLU A 119 23.96 -1.45 -18.38
CA GLU A 119 22.63 -1.91 -18.80
C GLU A 119 22.43 -3.41 -18.53
N VAL A 120 21.19 -3.78 -18.21
CA VAL A 120 20.81 -5.16 -17.87
C VAL A 120 20.06 -5.79 -19.03
N THR A 121 20.50 -6.97 -19.45
CA THR A 121 19.78 -7.79 -20.43
C THR A 121 18.56 -8.47 -19.81
N ARG A 122 17.58 -8.85 -20.62
CA ARG A 122 16.36 -9.53 -20.15
C ARG A 122 16.65 -10.85 -19.44
N GLU A 123 17.65 -11.62 -19.88
CA GLU A 123 18.05 -12.85 -19.19
C GLU A 123 18.76 -12.58 -17.84
N GLU A 124 19.62 -11.55 -17.77
CA GLU A 124 20.26 -11.16 -16.50
C GLU A 124 19.22 -10.69 -15.49
N PHE A 125 18.22 -9.92 -15.94
CA PHE A 125 17.10 -9.49 -15.11
C PHE A 125 16.31 -10.69 -14.56
N ALA A 126 15.96 -11.65 -15.42
CA ALA A 126 15.31 -12.89 -15.00
C ALA A 126 16.12 -13.64 -13.94
N GLY A 127 17.44 -13.75 -14.14
CA GLY A 127 18.34 -14.35 -13.16
C GLY A 127 18.29 -13.69 -11.78
N VAL A 128 18.29 -12.36 -11.75
CA VAL A 128 18.21 -11.60 -10.50
C VAL A 128 16.87 -11.84 -9.80
N LEU A 129 15.75 -11.85 -10.55
CA LEU A 129 14.43 -12.13 -9.96
C LEU A 129 14.34 -13.55 -9.42
N TYR A 130 14.90 -14.52 -10.14
CA TYR A 130 14.92 -15.90 -9.68
C TYR A 130 15.73 -16.06 -8.39
N ARG A 131 16.91 -15.43 -8.30
CA ARG A 131 17.71 -15.41 -7.06
C ARG A 131 16.98 -14.70 -5.91
N TYR A 132 16.24 -13.63 -6.21
CA TYR A 132 15.36 -13.00 -5.22
C TYR A 132 14.25 -13.94 -4.73
N LEU A 133 13.60 -14.68 -5.64
CA LEU A 133 12.62 -15.70 -5.27
C LEU A 133 13.27 -16.82 -4.43
N GLN A 134 14.51 -17.21 -4.72
CA GLN A 134 15.26 -18.18 -3.91
C GLN A 134 15.51 -17.66 -2.50
N TYR A 135 15.93 -16.40 -2.36
CA TYR A 135 16.07 -15.73 -1.07
C TYR A 135 14.74 -15.75 -0.27
N CYS A 136 13.62 -15.51 -0.96
CA CYS A 136 12.28 -15.58 -0.38
C CYS A 136 11.74 -17.00 -0.17
N ARG A 137 12.44 -18.04 -0.63
CA ARG A 137 12.00 -19.46 -0.65
C ARG A 137 10.73 -19.70 -1.49
N LEU A 138 10.65 -19.04 -2.63
CA LEU A 138 9.52 -19.05 -3.57
C LEU A 138 9.94 -19.39 -5.00
N ALA A 139 11.10 -20.04 -5.18
CA ALA A 139 11.72 -20.29 -6.48
C ALA A 139 11.27 -21.61 -7.16
N ASP A 140 10.34 -22.34 -6.57
CA ASP A 140 9.81 -23.57 -7.16
C ASP A 140 8.88 -23.23 -8.34
N ALA A 141 8.95 -24.00 -9.43
CA ALA A 141 8.07 -23.82 -10.58
C ALA A 141 6.61 -24.17 -10.23
N ASP A 142 5.65 -23.44 -10.79
CA ASP A 142 4.22 -23.66 -10.55
C ASP A 142 3.61 -24.69 -11.51
N GLY A 143 4.37 -25.13 -12.51
CA GLY A 143 3.97 -26.14 -13.48
C GLY A 143 4.93 -26.21 -14.67
N GLU A 144 4.64 -27.14 -15.58
CA GLU A 144 5.30 -27.18 -16.88
C GLU A 144 4.75 -26.06 -17.77
N VAL A 145 5.64 -25.43 -18.54
CA VAL A 145 5.31 -24.40 -19.52
C VAL A 145 5.87 -24.79 -20.88
N GLU A 146 5.25 -24.29 -21.95
CA GLU A 146 5.82 -24.37 -23.28
C GLU A 146 7.05 -23.47 -23.36
N ALA A 147 8.14 -23.97 -23.96
CA ALA A 147 9.37 -23.20 -24.12
C ALA A 147 9.14 -22.03 -25.08
N TYR A 148 9.84 -20.91 -24.82
CA TYR A 148 9.85 -19.79 -25.75
C TYR A 148 10.50 -20.18 -27.08
N ALA A 149 10.06 -19.54 -28.17
CA ALA A 149 10.55 -19.84 -29.52
C ALA A 149 12.06 -19.61 -29.67
N ASP A 150 12.62 -18.69 -28.88
CA ASP A 150 14.03 -18.32 -28.80
C ASP A 150 14.71 -18.76 -27.49
N GLU A 151 14.16 -19.78 -26.79
CA GLU A 151 14.74 -20.28 -25.52
C GLU A 151 16.18 -20.79 -25.71
N SER A 152 16.54 -21.26 -26.91
CA SER A 152 17.92 -21.68 -27.22
C SER A 152 18.95 -20.55 -27.15
N ASP A 153 18.52 -19.30 -27.21
CA ASP A 153 19.40 -18.13 -27.13
C ASP A 153 19.63 -17.68 -25.66
N VAL A 154 18.88 -18.25 -24.71
CA VAL A 154 19.05 -18.02 -23.28
C VAL A 154 20.34 -18.68 -22.82
N SER A 155 21.15 -17.97 -22.05
CA SER A 155 22.36 -18.56 -21.47
C SER A 155 22.02 -19.74 -20.56
N PRO A 156 22.84 -20.82 -20.55
CA PRO A 156 22.57 -21.98 -19.69
C PRO A 156 22.44 -21.63 -18.20
N ALA A 157 23.09 -20.55 -17.75
CA ALA A 157 23.02 -20.09 -16.36
C ALA A 157 21.65 -19.51 -15.98
N GLU A 158 20.94 -18.89 -16.93
CA GLU A 158 19.67 -18.21 -16.67
C GLU A 158 18.45 -18.97 -17.21
N LEU A 159 18.64 -20.10 -17.88
CA LEU A 159 17.55 -20.92 -18.43
C LEU A 159 16.52 -21.33 -17.36
N THR A 160 16.98 -21.79 -16.19
CA THR A 160 16.08 -22.15 -15.08
C THR A 160 15.30 -20.94 -14.58
N ALA A 161 15.94 -19.76 -14.52
CA ALA A 161 15.27 -18.54 -14.09
C ALA A 161 14.13 -18.17 -15.05
N VAL A 162 14.40 -18.22 -16.36
CA VAL A 162 13.40 -17.94 -17.40
C VAL A 162 12.22 -18.90 -17.29
N GLN A 163 12.47 -20.21 -17.19
CA GLN A 163 11.41 -21.23 -17.10
C GLN A 163 10.56 -21.09 -15.84
N VAL A 164 11.19 -20.83 -14.68
CA VAL A 164 10.46 -20.62 -13.42
C VAL A 164 9.60 -19.36 -13.50
N LEU A 165 10.14 -18.24 -13.97
CA LEU A 165 9.39 -16.98 -14.08
C LEU A 165 8.26 -17.07 -15.12
N HIS A 166 8.44 -17.88 -16.18
CA HIS A 166 7.35 -18.21 -17.11
C HIS A 166 6.25 -19.01 -16.41
N SER A 167 6.60 -20.08 -15.69
CA SER A 167 5.61 -20.91 -14.95
C SER A 167 4.78 -20.12 -13.93
N LYS A 168 5.36 -19.03 -13.41
CA LYS A 168 4.72 -18.12 -12.44
C LYS A 168 3.96 -16.96 -13.08
N ASN A 169 3.91 -16.88 -14.40
CA ASN A 169 3.36 -15.75 -15.15
C ASN A 169 3.99 -14.39 -14.80
N ILE A 170 5.26 -14.39 -14.37
CA ILE A 170 5.97 -13.17 -13.97
C ILE A 170 6.60 -12.50 -15.20
N MET A 171 7.31 -13.28 -16.02
CA MET A 171 7.92 -12.80 -17.27
C MET A 171 7.29 -13.54 -18.45
N VAL A 172 6.21 -13.00 -19.00
CA VAL A 172 5.52 -13.55 -20.18
C VAL A 172 5.42 -12.46 -21.25
N PRO A 173 6.07 -12.62 -22.41
CA PRO A 173 5.94 -11.71 -23.55
C PRO A 173 4.66 -12.02 -24.35
N ASP A 174 4.14 -11.02 -25.07
CA ASP A 174 2.90 -11.15 -25.84
C ASP A 174 3.01 -12.08 -27.06
N ASP A 175 4.22 -12.29 -27.60
CA ASP A 175 4.46 -12.94 -28.88
C ASP A 175 5.32 -14.21 -28.81
N ASN A 176 5.45 -14.83 -27.62
CA ASN A 176 6.22 -16.05 -27.37
C ASN A 176 7.74 -15.97 -27.65
N TYR A 177 8.30 -14.76 -27.79
CA TYR A 177 9.75 -14.53 -27.88
C TYR A 177 10.26 -13.83 -26.61
N PHE A 178 11.16 -14.49 -25.88
CA PHE A 178 11.71 -13.99 -24.63
C PHE A 178 12.72 -12.85 -24.84
N ARG A 179 13.47 -12.88 -25.95
CA ARG A 179 14.51 -11.92 -26.32
C ARG A 179 15.63 -11.80 -25.27
N PRO A 180 16.37 -12.88 -24.97
CA PRO A 180 17.25 -12.92 -23.80
C PRO A 180 18.36 -11.87 -23.81
N LYS A 181 18.83 -11.45 -24.99
CA LYS A 181 19.96 -10.52 -25.14
C LYS A 181 19.56 -9.05 -25.24
N ASP A 182 18.28 -8.77 -25.39
CA ASP A 182 17.80 -7.39 -25.45
C ASP A 182 17.88 -6.75 -24.05
N GLY A 183 18.09 -5.44 -23.99
CA GLY A 183 18.03 -4.68 -22.74
C GLY A 183 16.59 -4.62 -22.23
N ILE A 184 16.39 -4.83 -20.92
CA ILE A 184 15.05 -4.67 -20.33
C ILE A 184 14.77 -3.18 -20.08
N THR A 185 13.67 -2.67 -20.63
CA THR A 185 13.28 -1.28 -20.44
C THR A 185 12.69 -1.03 -19.05
N ARG A 186 12.69 0.22 -18.59
CA ARG A 186 12.06 0.64 -17.33
C ARG A 186 10.59 0.23 -17.25
N MET A 187 9.85 0.38 -18.35
CA MET A 187 8.45 -0.01 -18.39
C MET A 187 8.27 -1.52 -18.25
N GLU A 188 8.99 -2.31 -19.04
CA GLU A 188 8.89 -3.78 -18.97
C GLU A 188 9.28 -4.29 -17.58
N ALA A 189 10.35 -3.75 -17.00
CA ALA A 189 10.76 -4.16 -15.67
C ALA A 189 9.76 -3.73 -14.59
N ALA A 190 9.15 -2.56 -14.70
CA ALA A 190 8.07 -2.15 -13.81
C ALA A 190 6.90 -3.13 -13.90
N GLU A 191 6.48 -3.54 -15.10
CA GLU A 191 5.44 -4.56 -15.27
C GLU A 191 5.82 -5.92 -14.67
N VAL A 192 7.06 -6.36 -14.86
CA VAL A 192 7.51 -7.64 -14.32
C VAL A 192 7.59 -7.61 -12.79
N ILE A 193 8.19 -6.58 -12.20
CA ILE A 193 8.25 -6.43 -10.73
C ILE A 193 6.85 -6.28 -10.16
N TYR A 194 5.99 -5.57 -10.87
CA TYR A 194 4.59 -5.49 -10.54
C TYR A 194 3.94 -6.90 -10.52
N ARG A 195 4.08 -7.72 -11.58
CA ARG A 195 3.57 -9.11 -11.57
C ARG A 195 4.19 -9.95 -10.46
N LEU A 196 5.49 -9.81 -10.21
CA LEU A 196 6.19 -10.47 -9.11
C LEU A 196 5.59 -10.15 -7.73
N LEU A 197 5.26 -8.89 -7.49
CA LEU A 197 4.65 -8.42 -6.23
C LEU A 197 3.13 -8.70 -6.13
N HIS A 198 2.48 -9.09 -7.23
CA HIS A 198 1.02 -9.25 -7.34
C HIS A 198 0.56 -10.56 -7.98
N SER A 199 1.36 -11.63 -7.92
CA SER A 199 1.12 -12.86 -8.69
C SER A 199 -0.03 -13.76 -8.19
N ASP A 200 -1.03 -13.21 -7.48
CA ASP A 200 -2.19 -13.99 -7.00
C ASP A 200 -3.59 -13.44 -7.35
N GLU A 201 -3.83 -12.28 -7.98
CA GLU A 201 -5.22 -11.89 -8.40
C GLU A 201 -5.32 -10.65 -9.31
N ASP A 202 -6.37 -10.59 -10.14
CA ASP A 202 -6.74 -9.46 -11.00
C ASP A 202 -6.61 -8.12 -10.26
N TYR A 203 -5.76 -7.23 -10.78
CA TYR A 203 -5.51 -5.92 -10.17
C TYR A 203 -6.72 -5.00 -10.21
N VAL A 204 -7.01 -4.44 -9.04
CA VAL A 204 -7.95 -3.35 -8.87
C VAL A 204 -7.10 -2.10 -8.69
N SER A 205 -7.06 -1.20 -9.68
CA SER A 205 -6.48 0.12 -9.44
C SER A 205 -7.36 0.86 -8.45
N HIS A 206 -6.87 1.03 -7.21
CA HIS A 206 -7.61 1.73 -6.16
C HIS A 206 -7.99 3.14 -6.63
N VAL A 207 -7.04 3.84 -7.25
CA VAL A 207 -7.25 5.19 -7.77
C VAL A 207 -8.27 5.20 -8.91
N GLN A 208 -8.16 4.29 -9.88
CA GLN A 208 -9.10 4.22 -11.00
C GLN A 208 -10.52 3.88 -10.54
N VAL A 209 -10.66 2.87 -9.68
CA VAL A 209 -11.95 2.46 -9.13
C VAL A 209 -12.54 3.57 -8.28
N GLU A 210 -11.76 4.22 -7.41
CA GLU A 210 -12.21 5.39 -6.65
C GLU A 210 -12.69 6.51 -7.58
N MET A 211 -11.94 6.86 -8.63
CA MET A 211 -12.33 7.92 -9.55
C MET A 211 -13.62 7.60 -10.30
N GLN A 212 -13.79 6.35 -10.76
CA GLN A 212 -15.00 5.90 -11.45
C GLN A 212 -16.19 5.89 -10.49
N VAL A 213 -16.02 5.35 -9.28
CA VAL A 213 -17.05 5.34 -8.25
C VAL A 213 -17.42 6.77 -7.83
N MET A 214 -16.46 7.69 -7.70
CA MET A 214 -16.74 9.10 -7.43
C MET A 214 -17.58 9.74 -8.53
N LYS A 215 -17.39 9.38 -9.80
CA LYS A 215 -18.26 9.83 -10.90
C LYS A 215 -19.68 9.29 -10.74
N CYS A 216 -19.83 8.00 -10.41
CA CYS A 216 -21.15 7.41 -10.14
C CYS A 216 -21.84 8.10 -8.96
N LEU A 217 -21.11 8.38 -7.87
CA LEU A 217 -21.61 9.10 -6.69
C LEU A 217 -22.01 10.53 -7.03
N ASN A 218 -21.22 11.24 -7.84
CA ASN A 218 -21.56 12.59 -8.31
C ASN A 218 -22.84 12.57 -9.15
N ALA A 219 -23.02 11.57 -10.02
CA ALA A 219 -24.21 11.44 -10.86
C ALA A 219 -25.47 11.10 -10.05
N GLU A 220 -25.36 10.25 -9.03
CA GLU A 220 -26.51 9.80 -8.23
C GLU A 220 -26.90 10.81 -7.13
N TYR A 221 -25.91 11.40 -6.44
CA TYR A 221 -26.14 12.26 -5.27
C TYR A 221 -25.88 13.75 -5.56
N GLY A 222 -25.56 14.11 -6.80
CA GLY A 222 -25.19 15.46 -7.22
C GLY A 222 -23.76 15.87 -6.87
N SER A 223 -23.16 15.27 -5.83
CA SER A 223 -21.73 15.33 -5.53
C SER A 223 -21.31 14.25 -4.53
N ALA A 224 -20.04 13.85 -4.55
CA ALA A 224 -19.45 12.96 -3.56
C ALA A 224 -19.53 13.55 -2.14
N VAL A 225 -19.40 14.89 -2.01
CA VAL A 225 -19.58 15.59 -0.73
C VAL A 225 -21.01 15.41 -0.19
N ALA A 226 -22.03 15.44 -1.07
CA ALA A 226 -23.41 15.17 -0.67
C ALA A 226 -23.61 13.72 -0.23
N TYR A 227 -22.98 12.76 -0.92
CA TYR A 227 -22.97 11.36 -0.53
C TYR A 227 -22.39 11.16 0.89
N PHE A 228 -21.25 11.77 1.20
CA PHE A 228 -20.58 11.59 2.51
C PHE A 228 -21.36 12.12 3.72
N ARG A 229 -22.42 12.90 3.51
CA ARG A 229 -23.37 13.24 4.59
C ARG A 229 -24.14 12.02 5.09
N TYR A 230 -24.33 11.03 4.23
CA TYR A 230 -25.12 9.84 4.49
C TYR A 230 -24.35 8.53 4.23
N GLY A 231 -23.07 8.60 3.87
CA GLY A 231 -22.26 7.42 3.58
C GLY A 231 -20.81 7.51 4.01
N THR A 232 -20.08 6.44 3.73
CA THR A 232 -18.63 6.27 3.96
C THR A 232 -18.02 5.55 2.78
N MET A 233 -16.75 5.80 2.51
CA MET A 233 -15.99 5.10 1.47
C MET A 233 -14.60 4.79 2.01
N TYR A 234 -14.19 3.54 1.95
CA TYR A 234 -12.89 3.08 2.43
C TYR A 234 -12.49 1.76 1.76
N TRP A 235 -11.19 1.46 1.73
CA TRP A 235 -10.71 0.17 1.25
C TRP A 235 -10.59 -0.85 2.38
N GLU A 236 -11.02 -2.07 2.09
CA GLU A 236 -10.75 -3.27 2.87
C GLU A 236 -10.04 -4.28 1.94
N GLY A 237 -8.71 -4.32 2.01
CA GLY A 237 -7.91 -5.03 1.00
C GLY A 237 -8.17 -4.47 -0.41
N ASN A 238 -8.53 -5.33 -1.36
CA ASN A 238 -8.84 -4.97 -2.75
C ASN A 238 -10.32 -4.62 -2.98
N THR A 239 -11.12 -4.41 -1.93
CA THR A 239 -12.53 -4.05 -2.05
C THR A 239 -12.79 -2.62 -1.58
N LEU A 240 -13.33 -1.78 -2.46
CA LEU A 240 -13.83 -0.45 -2.13
C LEU A 240 -15.22 -0.59 -1.52
N VAL A 241 -15.33 -0.29 -0.23
CA VAL A 241 -16.58 -0.43 0.51
C VAL A 241 -17.30 0.91 0.56
N LEU A 242 -18.48 0.97 -0.06
CA LEU A 242 -19.45 2.07 0.02
C LEU A 242 -20.45 1.79 1.15
N GLY A 243 -20.23 2.40 2.31
CA GLY A 243 -21.18 2.36 3.41
C GLY A 243 -22.30 3.37 3.19
N ILE A 244 -23.57 2.97 3.26
CA ILE A 244 -24.73 3.86 3.08
C ILE A 244 -25.67 3.78 4.29
N LYS A 245 -26.04 4.96 4.83
CA LYS A 245 -27.12 5.08 5.81
C LYS A 245 -28.46 4.98 5.09
N GLY A 246 -29.10 3.83 5.24
CA GLY A 246 -30.39 3.54 4.60
C GLY A 246 -30.22 2.70 3.33
N SER A 247 -31.07 2.95 2.33
CA SER A 247 -31.01 2.24 1.04
C SER A 247 -30.10 2.98 0.06
N PRO A 248 -29.38 2.27 -0.83
CA PRO A 248 -28.66 2.90 -1.93
C PRO A 248 -29.59 3.73 -2.82
N GLY A 249 -29.01 4.71 -3.51
CA GLY A 249 -29.71 5.46 -4.56
C GLY A 249 -30.25 4.51 -5.63
N ARG A 250 -31.33 4.91 -6.29
CA ARG A 250 -32.10 4.06 -7.20
C ARG A 250 -31.25 3.49 -8.34
N TYR A 251 -30.24 4.22 -8.79
CA TYR A 251 -29.40 3.81 -9.92
C TYR A 251 -27.94 3.58 -9.53
N LEU A 252 -27.59 3.65 -8.23
CA LEU A 252 -26.19 3.56 -7.83
C LEU A 252 -25.54 2.22 -8.19
N GLU A 253 -26.22 1.12 -7.89
CA GLU A 253 -25.74 -0.24 -8.18
C GLU A 253 -25.56 -0.45 -9.69
N ASP A 254 -26.57 -0.06 -10.47
CA ASP A 254 -26.56 -0.12 -11.94
C ASP A 254 -25.41 0.70 -12.53
N ARG A 255 -25.16 1.91 -12.01
CA ARG A 255 -24.02 2.73 -12.43
C ARG A 255 -22.69 2.08 -12.11
N ILE A 256 -22.53 1.51 -10.92
CA ILE A 256 -21.28 0.84 -10.54
C ILE A 256 -21.02 -0.34 -11.48
N GLU A 257 -22.04 -1.16 -11.76
CA GLU A 257 -21.94 -2.33 -12.63
C GLU A 257 -21.51 -1.96 -14.07
N HIS A 258 -21.98 -0.83 -14.60
CA HIS A 258 -21.75 -0.46 -15.99
C HIS A 258 -20.64 0.60 -16.22
N GLU A 259 -20.34 1.43 -15.23
CA GLU A 259 -19.42 2.57 -15.36
C GLU A 259 -18.07 2.36 -14.63
N VAL A 260 -17.94 1.32 -13.79
CA VAL A 260 -16.71 1.00 -13.06
C VAL A 260 -16.04 -0.24 -13.65
N THR A 261 -14.76 -0.13 -14.02
CA THR A 261 -14.02 -1.19 -14.72
C THR A 261 -13.85 -2.46 -13.88
N ARG A 262 -13.74 -2.31 -12.55
CA ARG A 262 -13.69 -3.41 -11.58
C ARG A 262 -14.87 -3.30 -10.62
N ALA A 263 -16.09 -3.38 -11.15
CA ALA A 263 -17.31 -3.35 -10.34
C ALA A 263 -17.35 -4.47 -9.28
N ASP A 264 -16.72 -5.61 -9.56
CA ASP A 264 -16.52 -6.73 -8.64
C ASP A 264 -15.66 -6.37 -7.41
N ALA A 265 -14.86 -5.32 -7.51
CA ALA A 265 -14.07 -4.76 -6.42
C ALA A 265 -14.82 -3.69 -5.61
N VAL A 266 -16.10 -3.43 -5.90
CA VAL A 266 -16.91 -2.45 -5.18
C VAL A 266 -18.01 -3.18 -4.40
N SER A 267 -18.09 -2.92 -3.10
CA SER A 267 -19.12 -3.48 -2.23
C SER A 267 -19.96 -2.37 -1.63
N ILE A 268 -21.28 -2.48 -1.71
CA ILE A 268 -22.19 -1.60 -0.98
C ILE A 268 -22.64 -2.31 0.28
N ARG A 269 -22.53 -1.63 1.42
CA ARG A 269 -23.07 -2.13 2.68
C ARG A 269 -23.86 -1.08 3.42
N ARG A 270 -24.80 -1.52 4.24
CA ARG A 270 -25.53 -0.62 5.14
C ARG A 270 -24.66 -0.25 6.33
N VAL A 271 -24.64 1.03 6.69
CA VAL A 271 -23.94 1.55 7.87
C VAL A 271 -24.86 2.39 8.76
N ARG A 272 -24.51 2.49 10.02
CA ARG A 272 -25.09 3.36 11.06
C ARG A 272 -24.44 4.75 11.05
N LEU A 273 -23.15 4.82 10.77
CA LEU A 273 -22.36 6.07 10.81
C LEU A 273 -21.95 6.50 9.40
N SER A 274 -22.26 7.75 9.04
CA SER A 274 -21.71 8.40 7.84
C SER A 274 -20.42 9.13 8.18
N ARG A 275 -19.66 9.58 7.18
CA ARG A 275 -18.46 10.40 7.40
C ARG A 275 -18.76 11.62 8.26
N SER A 276 -19.87 12.31 8.03
CA SER A 276 -20.29 13.44 8.88
C SER A 276 -20.59 13.03 10.33
N ASP A 277 -21.05 11.80 10.60
CA ASP A 277 -21.17 11.30 11.97
C ASP A 277 -19.79 11.07 12.60
N TYR A 278 -18.85 10.46 11.87
CA TYR A 278 -17.48 10.28 12.36
C TYR A 278 -16.82 11.62 12.69
N ASP A 279 -16.92 12.62 11.81
CA ASP A 279 -16.34 13.95 12.06
C ASP A 279 -16.91 14.57 13.35
N ARG A 280 -18.24 14.45 13.55
CA ARG A 280 -18.90 14.94 14.77
C ARG A 280 -18.44 14.16 16.02
N ILE A 281 -18.35 12.84 15.93
CA ILE A 281 -17.91 11.96 17.04
C ILE A 281 -16.45 12.25 17.38
N LEU A 282 -15.56 12.28 16.39
CA LEU A 282 -14.13 12.60 16.53
C LEU A 282 -13.96 13.95 17.25
N ASN A 283 -14.55 15.02 16.71
CA ASN A 283 -14.44 16.36 17.30
C ASN A 283 -14.97 16.39 18.74
N SER A 284 -16.11 15.74 19.00
CA SER A 284 -16.70 15.69 20.33
C SER A 284 -15.85 14.86 21.31
N ALA A 285 -15.25 13.76 20.85
CA ALA A 285 -14.40 12.88 21.62
C ALA A 285 -13.09 13.57 22.01
N VAL A 286 -12.38 14.13 21.02
CA VAL A 286 -11.11 14.84 21.20
C VAL A 286 -11.31 16.01 22.15
N ASN A 287 -12.32 16.86 21.93
CA ASN A 287 -12.61 17.99 22.80
C ASN A 287 -12.94 17.57 24.23
N THR A 288 -13.59 16.43 24.41
CA THR A 288 -13.93 15.91 25.75
C THR A 288 -12.67 15.41 26.47
N ILE A 289 -11.85 14.61 25.79
CA ILE A 289 -10.60 14.08 26.35
C ILE A 289 -9.61 15.20 26.64
N VAL A 290 -9.37 16.13 25.70
CA VAL A 290 -8.44 17.24 25.88
C VAL A 290 -8.87 18.14 27.04
N ARG A 291 -10.17 18.44 27.17
CA ARG A 291 -10.69 19.27 28.26
C ARG A 291 -10.57 18.60 29.63
N MET A 292 -10.79 17.29 29.71
CA MET A 292 -10.88 16.58 30.99
C MET A 292 -9.54 15.96 31.43
N GLU A 293 -8.74 15.48 30.49
CA GLU A 293 -7.48 14.76 30.74
C GLU A 293 -6.22 15.56 30.35
N GLY A 294 -6.40 16.70 29.69
CA GLY A 294 -5.35 17.57 29.18
C GLY A 294 -4.83 17.15 27.80
N VAL A 295 -4.42 18.15 27.00
CA VAL A 295 -3.93 17.95 25.62
C VAL A 295 -2.77 16.94 25.52
N GLN A 296 -1.92 16.89 26.54
CA GLN A 296 -0.77 15.97 26.60
C GLN A 296 -1.17 14.49 26.65
N THR A 297 -2.41 14.19 27.06
CA THR A 297 -2.94 12.83 27.10
C THR A 297 -3.35 12.34 25.71
N TYR A 298 -3.78 13.24 24.80
CA TYR A 298 -4.21 12.87 23.46
C TYR A 298 -3.01 12.62 22.53
N VAL A 299 -3.10 11.60 21.68
CA VAL A 299 -2.06 11.28 20.68
C VAL A 299 -2.62 11.39 19.27
N GLY A 300 -3.79 10.82 19.03
CA GLY A 300 -4.41 10.81 17.71
C GLY A 300 -5.75 10.09 17.73
N SER A 301 -6.51 10.20 16.66
CA SER A 301 -7.75 9.46 16.49
C SER A 301 -8.00 9.14 15.03
N ILE A 302 -8.61 7.99 14.78
CA ILE A 302 -8.95 7.51 13.44
C ILE A 302 -10.35 6.89 13.44
N PRO A 303 -11.10 7.01 12.33
CA PRO A 303 -12.33 6.26 12.15
C PRO A 303 -12.01 4.78 11.87
N ASP A 304 -12.72 3.89 12.54
CA ASP A 304 -12.77 2.46 12.26
C ASP A 304 -14.13 2.17 11.63
N TYR A 305 -14.13 2.21 10.30
CA TYR A 305 -15.35 2.02 9.52
C TYR A 305 -15.90 0.61 9.68
N VAL A 306 -15.04 -0.40 9.78
CA VAL A 306 -15.45 -1.81 9.84
C VAL A 306 -16.30 -2.06 11.08
N ASN A 307 -15.82 -1.64 12.25
CA ASN A 307 -16.53 -1.81 13.52
C ASN A 307 -17.51 -0.67 13.84
N GLU A 308 -17.56 0.33 12.97
CA GLU A 308 -18.37 1.54 13.10
C GLU A 308 -18.15 2.30 14.41
N GLN A 309 -16.88 2.60 14.68
CA GLN A 309 -16.43 3.28 15.90
C GLN A 309 -15.30 4.26 15.60
N VAL A 310 -14.95 5.09 16.58
CA VAL A 310 -13.76 5.94 16.55
C VAL A 310 -12.73 5.35 17.49
N VAL A 311 -11.52 5.15 16.98
CA VAL A 311 -10.37 4.74 17.79
C VAL A 311 -9.60 5.98 18.21
N VAL A 312 -9.49 6.23 19.51
CA VAL A 312 -8.71 7.34 20.08
C VAL A 312 -7.48 6.78 20.77
N THR A 313 -6.30 7.20 20.33
CA THR A 313 -5.04 6.86 20.99
C THR A 313 -4.68 7.91 22.05
N VAL A 314 -4.36 7.44 23.25
CA VAL A 314 -3.98 8.28 24.40
C VAL A 314 -2.67 7.82 25.03
N ARG A 315 -1.95 8.70 25.73
CA ARG A 315 -0.69 8.36 26.42
C ARG A 315 -0.90 7.59 27.73
N ARG A 316 -2.07 7.76 28.34
CA ARG A 316 -2.44 7.15 29.62
C ARG A 316 -3.95 6.87 29.63
N PRO A 317 -4.42 5.88 30.41
CA PRO A 317 -5.85 5.62 30.54
C PRO A 317 -6.61 6.87 30.98
N VAL A 318 -7.83 7.05 30.45
CA VAL A 318 -8.71 8.14 30.82
C VAL A 318 -9.52 7.79 32.07
N SER A 319 -9.95 8.80 32.83
CA SER A 319 -10.77 8.60 34.03
C SER A 319 -12.18 8.09 33.71
N GLU A 320 -12.82 7.44 34.68
CA GLU A 320 -14.24 7.04 34.58
C GLU A 320 -15.17 8.23 34.32
N GLN A 321 -14.84 9.40 34.87
CA GLN A 321 -15.59 10.64 34.62
C GLN A 321 -15.52 11.03 33.14
N THR A 322 -14.34 10.89 32.51
CA THR A 322 -14.17 11.11 31.08
C THR A 322 -14.93 10.08 30.25
N LEU A 323 -14.89 8.80 30.61
CA LEU A 323 -15.67 7.76 29.93
C LEU A 323 -17.18 8.05 29.98
N LYS A 324 -17.68 8.46 31.15
CA LYS A 324 -19.08 8.86 31.32
C LYS A 324 -19.43 10.08 30.46
N ALA A 325 -18.59 11.11 30.48
CA ALA A 325 -18.79 12.31 29.67
C ALA A 325 -18.75 12.02 28.16
N LEU A 326 -17.89 11.09 27.72
CA LEU A 326 -17.86 10.60 26.35
C LEU A 326 -19.17 9.89 25.99
N ASN A 327 -19.64 8.97 26.83
CA ASN A 327 -20.92 8.29 26.62
C ASN A 327 -22.09 9.30 26.48
N GLU A 328 -22.17 10.30 27.36
CA GLU A 328 -23.20 11.34 27.30
C GLU A 328 -23.13 12.21 26.03
N ARG A 329 -21.93 12.48 25.51
CA ARG A 329 -21.72 13.42 24.39
C ARG A 329 -21.77 12.78 23.02
N VAL A 330 -21.25 11.55 22.89
CA VAL A 330 -21.13 10.88 21.59
C VAL A 330 -22.00 9.63 21.46
N GLY A 331 -22.57 9.15 22.57
CA GLY A 331 -23.31 7.89 22.64
C GLY A 331 -22.45 6.70 23.04
N ALA A 332 -23.07 5.65 23.58
CA ALA A 332 -22.38 4.48 24.07
C ALA A 332 -21.82 3.59 22.94
N GLY A 333 -20.63 3.04 23.14
CA GLY A 333 -20.05 1.99 22.30
C GLY A 333 -19.61 2.46 20.91
N VAL A 334 -19.37 3.75 20.73
CA VAL A 334 -18.87 4.34 19.48
C VAL A 334 -17.43 4.85 19.60
N ILE A 335 -16.82 4.76 20.79
CA ILE A 335 -15.42 5.11 21.03
C ILE A 335 -14.69 3.93 21.66
N ARG A 336 -13.57 3.59 21.04
CA ARG A 336 -12.54 2.70 21.56
C ARG A 336 -11.30 3.53 21.87
N ILE A 337 -10.86 3.54 23.11
CA ILE A 337 -9.69 4.27 23.57
C ILE A 337 -8.54 3.29 23.73
N GLU A 338 -7.42 3.57 23.08
CA GLU A 338 -6.22 2.75 23.14
C GLU A 338 -5.09 3.52 23.81
N THR A 339 -4.54 2.95 24.88
CA THR A 339 -3.37 3.55 25.54
C THR A 339 -2.10 3.13 24.82
N LEU A 340 -1.30 4.12 24.43
CA LEU A 340 -0.02 3.94 23.75
C LEU A 340 0.90 3.01 24.58
N ALA A 341 1.19 1.83 24.02
CA ALA A 341 2.06 0.84 24.64
C ALA A 341 3.45 0.83 23.99
N ALA A 342 4.46 0.47 24.79
CA ALA A 342 5.81 0.23 24.27
C ALA A 342 5.81 -0.94 23.25
N PRO A 343 6.74 -0.97 22.27
CA PRO A 343 6.83 -2.06 21.31
C PRO A 343 6.84 -3.44 21.99
N GLY A 344 5.95 -4.34 21.54
CA GLY A 344 5.84 -5.71 22.06
C GLY A 344 5.00 -5.86 23.34
N LYS A 345 4.40 -4.79 23.87
CA LYS A 345 3.46 -4.86 25.01
C LYS A 345 2.00 -4.80 24.57
N ALA A 346 1.12 -5.37 25.40
CA ALA A 346 -0.32 -5.31 25.22
C ALA A 346 -0.81 -3.85 25.28
N VAL A 347 -1.81 -3.54 24.46
CA VAL A 347 -2.48 -2.24 24.47
C VAL A 347 -3.60 -2.29 25.50
N HIS A 348 -3.62 -1.32 26.40
CA HIS A 348 -4.73 -1.15 27.33
C HIS A 348 -5.89 -0.46 26.62
N VAL A 349 -7.06 -1.09 26.63
CA VAL A 349 -8.24 -0.65 25.91
C VAL A 349 -9.34 -0.26 26.88
N GLN A 350 -9.92 0.93 26.68
CA GLN A 350 -11.14 1.36 27.35
C GLN A 350 -12.21 1.61 26.30
N GLU A 351 -13.47 1.36 26.63
CA GLU A 351 -14.60 1.63 25.74
C GLU A 351 -15.66 2.46 26.46
N ASN A 352 -16.32 3.35 25.74
CA ASN A 352 -17.38 4.18 26.31
C ASN A 352 -18.72 3.42 26.38
N ARG A 353 -18.80 2.33 27.16
CA ARG A 353 -20.02 1.51 27.28
C ARG A 353 -20.97 2.01 28.37
N SER A 354 -22.22 1.56 28.31
CA SER A 354 -23.25 1.77 29.34
C SER A 354 -23.04 0.77 30.49
N GLY A 355 -22.17 1.09 31.45
CA GLY A 355 -21.84 0.25 32.62
C GLY A 355 -20.47 0.60 33.20
N ASP A 356 -20.08 -0.05 34.31
CA ASP A 356 -18.75 0.14 34.93
C ASP A 356 -17.67 -0.22 33.89
N GLY A 357 -17.02 0.81 33.34
CA GLY A 357 -16.09 0.69 32.22
C GLY A 357 -14.74 0.14 32.68
N GLU A 358 -14.65 -1.16 32.95
CA GLU A 358 -13.37 -1.81 33.21
C GLU A 358 -12.57 -1.95 31.91
N GLY A 359 -11.37 -1.37 31.88
CA GLY A 359 -10.44 -1.51 30.78
C GLY A 359 -9.83 -2.92 30.73
N TYR A 360 -9.46 -3.38 29.53
CA TYR A 360 -8.89 -4.71 29.32
C TYR A 360 -7.66 -4.62 28.42
N ASP A 361 -6.73 -5.56 28.61
CA ASP A 361 -5.51 -5.62 27.81
C ASP A 361 -5.70 -6.52 26.58
N VAL A 362 -5.34 -6.03 25.41
CA VAL A 362 -5.40 -6.78 24.15
C VAL A 362 -4.00 -7.08 23.66
N ASP A 363 -3.69 -8.37 23.51
CA ASP A 363 -2.44 -8.81 22.89
C ASP A 363 -2.51 -8.54 21.38
N ARG A 364 -1.45 -7.98 20.79
CA ARG A 364 -1.40 -7.56 19.36
C ARG A 364 -1.63 -8.71 18.37
N ARG A 365 -1.74 -9.95 18.83
CA ARG A 365 -1.84 -11.17 18.01
C ARG A 365 -3.28 -11.54 17.57
N GLY A 366 -4.31 -10.78 17.96
CA GLY A 366 -5.71 -11.23 17.88
C GLY A 366 -6.67 -10.58 16.87
N ARG A 367 -6.31 -9.48 16.20
CA ARG A 367 -7.07 -8.93 15.06
C ARG A 367 -6.09 -8.29 14.10
N ARG A 368 -5.77 -9.01 13.02
CA ARG A 368 -5.19 -8.34 11.86
C ARG A 368 -6.30 -7.46 11.29
N HIS A 369 -6.17 -6.14 11.45
CA HIS A 369 -6.77 -5.23 10.49
C HIS A 369 -5.96 -5.47 9.21
N ASP A 370 -6.44 -6.34 8.35
CA ASP A 370 -5.80 -6.57 7.06
C ASP A 370 -5.88 -5.24 6.30
N ASN A 371 -4.73 -4.57 6.11
CA ASN A 371 -4.51 -3.37 5.30
C ASN A 371 -5.75 -2.49 5.03
N ILE A 372 -6.26 -1.82 6.07
CA ILE A 372 -7.23 -0.74 5.87
C ILE A 372 -6.42 0.47 5.41
N SER A 373 -6.50 0.79 4.12
CA SER A 373 -5.94 2.02 3.55
C SER A 373 -7.06 3.02 3.35
N TYR A 374 -6.84 4.25 3.81
CA TYR A 374 -7.80 5.33 3.66
C TYR A 374 -7.53 6.08 2.35
N SER A 375 -8.59 6.50 1.63
CA SER A 375 -8.45 7.23 0.37
C SER A 375 -7.72 8.57 0.61
N PRO A 376 -6.50 8.75 0.07
CA PRO A 376 -5.71 9.98 0.28
C PRO A 376 -6.37 11.23 -0.32
N LEU A 377 -7.12 11.05 -1.42
CA LEU A 377 -7.88 12.10 -2.10
C LEU A 377 -9.02 12.65 -1.23
N VAL A 378 -9.52 11.85 -0.28
CA VAL A 378 -10.66 12.20 0.58
C VAL A 378 -10.19 12.69 1.95
N ASP A 379 -9.09 12.15 2.48
CA ASP A 379 -8.57 12.51 3.80
C ASP A 379 -7.85 13.86 3.86
N GLN A 380 -7.48 14.45 2.72
CA GLN A 380 -6.89 15.79 2.68
C GLN A 380 -7.89 16.87 3.15
N ALA A 381 -9.19 16.71 2.86
CA ALA A 381 -10.23 17.63 3.32
C ALA A 381 -10.45 17.55 4.85
N THR A 382 -10.34 16.36 5.43
CA THR A 382 -10.48 16.14 6.88
C THR A 382 -9.22 16.52 7.65
N SER A 383 -8.04 16.27 7.07
CA SER A 383 -6.76 16.75 7.61
C SER A 383 -6.71 18.28 7.65
N ASN A 384 -7.28 18.95 6.65
CA ASN A 384 -7.42 20.41 6.64
C ASN A 384 -8.40 20.93 7.71
N ALA A 385 -9.46 20.19 8.03
CA ALA A 385 -10.39 20.55 9.10
C ALA A 385 -9.78 20.38 10.50
N ILE A 386 -8.95 19.35 10.70
CA ILE A 386 -8.19 19.13 11.95
C ILE A 386 -7.11 20.20 12.11
N ALA A 387 -6.36 20.51 11.06
CA ALA A 387 -5.39 21.60 11.07
C ALA A 387 -6.04 22.97 11.35
N TYR A 388 -7.29 23.18 10.94
CA TYR A 388 -8.05 24.39 11.28
C TYR A 388 -8.31 24.49 12.79
N VAL A 389 -8.72 23.39 13.43
CA VAL A 389 -8.94 23.34 14.89
C VAL A 389 -7.63 23.49 15.67
N GLU A 390 -6.52 22.89 15.22
CA GLU A 390 -5.21 23.07 15.85
C GLU A 390 -4.73 24.53 15.78
N ASN A 391 -5.02 25.25 14.68
CA ASN A 391 -4.67 26.66 14.53
C ASN A 391 -5.62 27.62 15.27
N ASP A 392 -6.88 27.23 15.50
CA ASP A 392 -7.88 28.03 16.23
C ASP A 392 -7.77 27.88 17.76
N VAL A 393 -7.07 26.85 18.25
CA VAL A 393 -6.77 26.63 19.68
C VAL A 393 -5.39 27.21 20.07
N MET A 394 -4.52 27.46 19.08
CA MET A 394 -3.16 28.01 19.27
C MET A 394 -3.06 29.53 19.02
N ASN A 395 -4.16 30.17 18.59
CA ASN A 395 -4.36 31.62 18.57
C ASN A 395 -5.44 32.01 19.60
#